data_AF-A0AAN6VXA9-F1
#
_entry.id   AF-A0AAN6VXA9-F1
#
_cell.length_a   1.000
_cell.length_b   1.000
_cell.length_c   1.000
_cell.angle_alpha   90.00
_cell.angle_beta   90.00
_cell.angle_gamma   90.00
#
_symmetry.space_group_name_H-M   'P 1'
#
loop_
_entity.id
_entity.type
_entity.pdbx_description
1 polymer ?
#
loop_
_entity_poly.entity_id
_entity_poly.type
_entity_poly.pdbx_seq_one_letter_code
_entity_poly.pdbx_strand_id
1 'polypeptide(L)'
;MAKLLLLSSRLGRAVLALPLLYLSYYCNSKFDRETLVEIIPPILEKGFIPHPTHPVPILNGVFGWKFANDVFRPISVMFSPSTMGFDPLAWWQMVFFLTDLGPVAGELVKDDKRKGLKEEYVPFLLPLMLVMHYGWVYAMFFGETMEGRHYWTWMWQAAPLWIGVMNAILAKTIPTGWVKESNKVFGKGALSLVVAGISMGMWWYVILKSEFSLWEVFVPPGGGWEKEFVVNTRGILQYDLLCSFGGLLVWSFGLMVDLWAAGAVNLEELLGGFAVLAIAGVLGGPGVALLNAWWWREKRLQRAAAVEEKKN
;
A
#
# COMPACT_ATOMS: atom_id res chain seq x y z
N MET A 1 13.37 -30.06 19.92
CA MET A 1 13.49 -29.13 21.08
C MET A 1 14.46 -27.97 20.82
N ALA A 2 15.73 -28.19 20.48
CA ALA A 2 16.71 -27.10 20.28
C ALA A 2 16.38 -26.12 19.12
N LYS A 3 15.82 -26.61 18.00
CA LYS A 3 15.37 -25.75 16.87
C LYS A 3 14.21 -24.81 17.25
N LEU A 4 13.33 -25.25 18.15
CA LEU A 4 12.21 -24.44 18.65
C LEU A 4 12.70 -23.33 19.59
N LEU A 5 13.76 -23.58 20.36
CA LEU A 5 14.36 -22.62 21.29
C LEU A 5 15.08 -21.47 20.59
N LEU A 6 15.74 -21.73 19.46
CA LEU A 6 16.49 -20.70 18.73
C LEU A 6 15.56 -19.71 18.04
N LEU A 7 14.52 -20.18 17.35
CA LEU A 7 13.51 -19.35 16.68
C LEU A 7 12.59 -18.59 17.65
N SER A 8 12.33 -19.15 18.83
CA SER A 8 11.53 -18.48 19.86
C SER A 8 12.33 -17.42 20.64
N SER A 9 13.66 -17.51 20.64
CA SER A 9 14.56 -16.57 21.32
C SER A 9 14.53 -15.17 20.68
N ARG A 10 14.82 -14.13 21.48
CA ARG A 10 14.97 -12.75 20.98
C ARG A 10 16.04 -12.64 19.89
N LEU A 11 17.14 -13.38 20.05
CA LEU A 11 18.23 -13.40 19.08
C LEU A 11 17.79 -14.03 17.75
N GLY A 12 17.07 -15.15 17.79
CA GLY A 12 16.53 -15.77 16.58
C GLY A 12 15.58 -14.85 15.82
N ARG A 13 14.69 -14.15 16.52
CA ARG A 13 13.80 -13.15 15.89
C ARG A 13 14.58 -11.96 15.32
N ALA A 14 15.62 -11.50 16.01
CA ALA A 14 16.48 -10.44 15.49
C ALA A 14 17.17 -10.87 14.19
N VAL A 15 17.66 -12.12 14.11
CA VAL A 15 18.25 -12.69 12.90
C VAL A 15 17.20 -12.82 11.77
N LEU A 16 15.99 -13.29 12.07
CA LEU A 16 14.90 -13.37 11.09
C LEU A 16 14.44 -12.00 10.57
N ALA A 17 14.65 -10.93 11.35
CA ALA A 17 14.35 -9.57 10.94
C ALA A 17 15.45 -8.91 10.09
N LEU A 18 16.65 -9.49 9.99
CA LEU A 18 17.76 -8.92 9.22
C LEU A 18 17.41 -8.66 7.74
N PRO A 19 16.67 -9.53 7.01
CA PRO A 19 16.27 -9.22 5.64
C PRO A 19 15.40 -7.97 5.52
N LEU A 20 14.50 -7.73 6.49
CA LEU A 20 13.66 -6.54 6.54
C LEU A 20 14.50 -5.29 6.81
N LEU A 21 15.43 -5.36 7.77
CA LEU A 21 16.35 -4.27 8.10
C LEU A 21 17.29 -3.95 6.92
N TYR A 22 17.81 -4.98 6.27
CA TYR A 22 18.65 -4.84 5.09
C TYR A 22 17.88 -4.17 3.95
N LEU A 23 16.65 -4.62 3.65
CA LEU A 23 15.83 -4.03 2.60
C LEU A 23 15.52 -2.56 2.90
N SER A 24 15.14 -2.24 4.14
CA SER A 24 14.88 -0.86 4.56
C SER A 24 16.13 0.02 4.43
N TYR A 25 17.29 -0.46 4.90
CA TYR A 25 18.56 0.23 4.76
C TYR A 25 18.92 0.43 3.29
N TYR A 26 18.81 -0.62 2.47
CA TYR A 26 19.12 -0.59 1.05
C TYR A 26 18.26 0.45 0.34
N CYS A 27 16.94 0.39 0.44
CA CYS A 27 16.03 1.36 -0.19
C CYS A 27 16.28 2.78 0.33
N ASN A 28 16.47 2.98 1.64
CA ASN A 28 16.74 4.31 2.20
C ASN A 28 18.11 4.87 1.78
N SER A 29 19.13 4.02 1.60
CA SER A 29 20.45 4.42 1.09
C SER A 29 20.40 4.80 -0.39
N LYS A 30 19.41 4.28 -1.11
CA LYS A 30 19.17 4.60 -2.50
C LYS A 30 18.29 5.82 -2.64
N PHE A 31 17.36 6.08 -1.73
CA PHE A 31 16.49 7.24 -1.78
C PHE A 31 17.28 8.57 -1.77
N ASP A 32 17.48 9.17 -2.95
CA ASP A 32 18.26 10.40 -3.15
C ASP A 32 17.44 11.65 -2.77
N ARG A 33 17.32 11.87 -1.46
CA ARG A 33 16.62 13.02 -0.88
C ARG A 33 17.30 14.35 -1.19
N GLU A 34 18.62 14.34 -1.32
CA GLU A 34 19.39 15.56 -1.54
C GLU A 34 19.06 16.16 -2.91
N THR A 35 19.03 15.32 -3.94
CA THR A 35 18.63 15.76 -5.29
C THR A 35 17.18 16.27 -5.32
N LEU A 36 16.23 15.68 -4.59
CA LEU A 36 14.88 16.24 -4.48
C LEU A 36 14.85 17.63 -3.84
N VAL A 37 15.63 17.82 -2.77
CA VAL A 37 15.72 19.12 -2.09
C VAL A 37 16.37 20.18 -3.00
N GLU A 38 17.22 19.78 -3.95
CA GLU A 38 17.76 20.66 -4.97
C GLU A 38 16.75 20.97 -6.10
N ILE A 39 15.98 19.98 -6.57
CA ILE A 39 15.13 20.09 -7.76
C ILE A 39 13.77 20.76 -7.47
N ILE A 40 13.14 20.42 -6.34
CA ILE A 40 11.74 20.80 -6.08
C ILE A 40 11.58 22.31 -5.79
N PRO A 41 12.41 22.98 -4.96
CA PRO A 41 12.23 24.39 -4.65
C PRO A 41 12.25 25.31 -5.89
N PRO A 42 13.18 25.17 -6.84
CA PRO A 42 13.15 25.97 -8.07
C PRO A 42 11.87 25.79 -8.90
N ILE A 43 11.27 24.59 -8.90
CA ILE A 43 9.98 24.33 -9.56
C ILE A 43 8.85 25.07 -8.84
N LEU A 44 8.84 25.01 -7.50
CA LEU A 44 7.85 25.70 -6.67
C LEU A 44 7.91 27.22 -6.81
N GLU A 45 9.11 27.79 -6.89
CA GLU A 45 9.34 29.23 -7.08
C GLU A 45 8.85 29.72 -8.43
N LYS A 46 9.07 28.94 -9.50
CA LYS A 46 8.54 29.25 -10.84
C LYS A 46 7.02 29.21 -10.89
N GLY A 47 6.38 28.41 -10.05
CA GLY A 47 4.92 28.28 -10.00
C GLY A 47 4.33 27.36 -11.08
N PHE A 48 5.17 26.64 -11.84
CA PHE A 48 4.74 25.71 -12.87
C PHE A 48 5.56 24.42 -12.84
N ILE A 49 4.87 23.29 -13.04
CA ILE A 49 5.46 21.96 -13.20
C ILE A 49 5.97 21.84 -14.66
N PRO A 50 7.24 21.44 -14.86
CA PRO A 50 7.75 21.13 -16.19
C PRO A 50 7.00 19.95 -16.80
N HIS A 51 6.50 20.11 -18.02
CA HIS A 51 5.79 19.07 -18.76
C HIS A 51 6.09 19.21 -20.26
N PRO A 52 6.25 18.10 -21.02
CA PRO A 52 6.71 18.12 -22.42
C PRO A 52 5.86 18.98 -23.37
N THR A 53 4.53 18.98 -23.20
CA THR A 53 3.62 19.74 -24.06
C THR A 53 3.47 21.21 -23.67
N HIS A 54 3.13 21.49 -22.40
CA HIS A 54 2.98 22.84 -21.87
C HIS A 54 3.19 22.81 -20.34
N PRO A 55 3.78 23.85 -19.74
CA PRO A 55 3.93 23.92 -18.28
C PRO A 55 2.56 23.90 -17.57
N VAL A 56 2.45 23.14 -16.48
CA VAL A 56 1.20 23.00 -15.70
C VAL A 56 1.27 23.90 -14.46
N PRO A 57 0.29 24.79 -14.21
CA PRO A 57 0.30 25.65 -13.03
C PRO A 57 0.32 24.83 -11.73
N ILE A 58 1.18 25.20 -10.79
CA ILE A 58 1.17 24.63 -9.43
C ILE A 58 -0.02 25.22 -8.69
N LEU A 59 -0.93 24.36 -8.25
CA LEU A 59 -2.08 24.80 -7.47
C LEU A 59 -1.63 25.34 -6.12
N ASN A 60 -2.27 26.42 -5.68
CA ASN A 60 -2.04 27.05 -4.38
C ASN A 60 -3.34 27.09 -3.60
N GLY A 61 -3.26 26.94 -2.28
CA GLY A 61 -4.43 27.09 -1.40
C GLY A 61 -5.49 26.00 -1.59
N VAL A 62 -5.11 24.80 -2.06
CA VAL A 62 -6.05 23.68 -2.21
C VAL A 62 -6.71 23.34 -0.88
N PHE A 63 -5.94 23.39 0.20
CA PHE A 63 -6.48 23.32 1.55
C PHE A 63 -6.70 24.72 2.13
N GLY A 64 -7.73 24.89 2.95
CA GLY A 64 -8.03 26.18 3.61
C GLY A 64 -7.02 26.60 4.68
N TRP A 65 -6.03 25.77 5.01
CA TRP A 65 -5.04 26.06 6.05
C TRP A 65 -3.59 25.95 5.52
N LYS A 66 -2.74 26.91 5.93
CA LYS A 66 -1.37 27.06 5.42
C LYS A 66 -0.52 25.80 5.61
N PHE A 67 -0.59 25.18 6.78
CA PHE A 67 0.23 24.01 7.13
C PHE A 67 0.10 22.85 6.12
N ALA A 68 -1.11 22.47 5.70
CA ALA A 68 -1.26 21.39 4.72
C ALA A 68 -0.80 21.83 3.33
N ASN A 69 -0.96 23.10 2.98
CA ASN A 69 -0.38 23.59 1.72
C ASN A 69 1.15 23.50 1.75
N ASP A 70 1.79 23.89 2.86
CA ASP A 70 3.24 23.80 2.99
C ASP A 70 3.74 22.35 2.91
N VAL A 71 3.00 21.39 3.47
CA VAL A 71 3.35 19.96 3.46
C VAL A 71 3.08 19.30 2.11
N PHE A 72 1.87 19.42 1.57
CA PHE A 72 1.45 18.64 0.40
C PHE A 72 1.84 19.27 -0.94
N ARG A 73 2.13 20.58 -0.99
CA ARG A 73 2.57 21.23 -2.23
C ARG A 73 3.83 20.63 -2.84
N PRO A 74 4.99 20.54 -2.14
CA PRO A 74 6.19 19.92 -2.71
C PRO A 74 5.95 18.46 -3.11
N ILE A 75 5.20 17.72 -2.30
CA ILE A 75 4.89 16.31 -2.55
C ILE A 75 4.03 16.16 -3.81
N SER A 76 3.02 17.02 -4.00
CA SER A 76 2.17 17.00 -5.20
C SER A 76 2.93 17.29 -6.49
N VAL A 77 3.98 18.12 -6.43
CA VAL A 77 4.90 18.35 -7.55
C VAL A 77 5.75 17.11 -7.78
N MET A 78 6.33 16.52 -6.72
CA MET A 78 7.15 15.31 -6.84
C MET A 78 6.42 14.15 -7.56
N PHE A 79 5.12 13.99 -7.34
CA PHE A 79 4.32 12.96 -8.00
C PHE A 79 3.86 13.30 -9.43
N SER A 80 4.08 14.53 -9.91
CA SER A 80 3.53 14.95 -11.21
C SER A 80 4.00 14.12 -12.41
N PRO A 81 5.27 13.64 -12.50
CA PRO A 81 5.69 12.84 -13.65
C PRO A 81 4.84 11.58 -13.85
N SER A 82 4.49 10.91 -12.75
CA SER A 82 3.62 9.75 -12.79
C SER A 82 2.15 10.11 -12.93
N THR A 83 1.63 11.07 -12.16
CA THR A 83 0.18 11.33 -12.13
C THR A 83 -0.33 12.08 -13.36
N MET A 84 0.50 12.92 -13.97
CA MET A 84 0.17 13.62 -15.22
C MET A 84 0.49 12.79 -16.46
N GLY A 85 1.23 11.68 -16.32
CA GLY A 85 1.46 10.72 -17.40
C GLY A 85 2.47 11.15 -18.45
N PHE A 86 3.32 12.14 -18.15
CA PHE A 86 4.44 12.49 -19.02
C PHE A 86 5.69 11.64 -18.78
N ASP A 87 5.67 10.81 -17.74
CA ASP A 87 6.54 9.65 -17.61
C ASP A 87 5.68 8.37 -17.68
N PRO A 88 5.61 7.71 -18.86
CA PRO A 88 4.77 6.52 -19.03
C PRO A 88 5.14 5.37 -18.09
N LEU A 89 6.43 5.18 -17.78
CA LEU A 89 6.89 4.11 -16.92
C LEU A 89 6.46 4.37 -15.46
N ALA A 90 6.71 5.58 -14.97
CA ALA A 90 6.29 5.97 -13.61
C ALA A 90 4.76 6.02 -13.48
N TRP A 91 4.02 6.32 -14.56
CA TRP A 91 2.55 6.28 -14.57
C TRP A 91 2.04 4.87 -14.24
N TRP A 92 2.51 3.85 -14.96
CA TRP A 92 2.14 2.44 -14.74
C TRP A 92 2.46 1.97 -13.33
N GLN A 93 3.64 2.33 -12.88
CA GLN A 93 4.12 1.97 -11.56
C GLN A 93 3.27 2.61 -10.46
N MET A 94 2.97 3.90 -10.56
CA MET A 94 2.24 4.63 -9.53
C MET A 94 0.76 4.24 -9.50
N VAL A 95 0.12 4.07 -10.66
CA VAL A 95 -1.29 3.62 -10.70
C VAL A 95 -1.42 2.21 -10.12
N PHE A 96 -0.44 1.34 -10.40
CA PHE A 96 -0.36 0.03 -9.76
C PHE A 96 -0.19 0.17 -8.24
N PHE A 97 0.84 0.89 -7.80
CA PHE A 97 1.18 1.08 -6.40
C PHE A 97 -0.03 1.54 -5.57
N LEU A 98 -0.72 2.58 -6.04
CA LEU A 98 -1.86 3.13 -5.31
C LEU A 98 -3.08 2.23 -5.30
N THR A 99 -3.30 1.47 -6.37
CA THR A 99 -4.42 0.54 -6.45
C THR A 99 -4.17 -0.70 -5.58
N ASP A 100 -2.92 -1.13 -5.50
CA ASP A 100 -2.48 -2.36 -4.83
C ASP A 100 -2.22 -2.19 -3.32
N LEU A 101 -2.18 -0.95 -2.81
CA LEU A 101 -2.09 -0.65 -1.38
C LEU A 101 -3.40 -0.87 -0.60
N GLY A 102 -4.55 -0.89 -1.26
CA GLY A 102 -5.85 -1.11 -0.61
C GLY A 102 -5.96 -2.46 0.15
N PRO A 103 -5.43 -3.57 -0.41
CA PRO A 103 -5.16 -4.81 0.31
C PRO A 103 -4.49 -4.66 1.69
N VAL A 104 -3.44 -3.84 1.80
CA VAL A 104 -2.70 -3.60 3.06
C VAL A 104 -3.61 -2.95 4.11
N ALA A 105 -4.48 -2.03 3.70
CA ALA A 105 -5.49 -1.44 4.58
C ALA A 105 -6.53 -2.48 5.06
N GLY A 106 -6.91 -3.43 4.19
CA GLY A 106 -7.82 -4.52 4.53
C GLY A 106 -7.27 -5.50 5.58
N GLU A 107 -5.94 -5.67 5.65
CA GLU A 107 -5.27 -6.50 6.65
C GLU A 107 -5.34 -5.90 8.05
N LEU A 108 -5.07 -4.59 8.17
CA LEU A 108 -5.05 -3.88 9.45
C LEU A 108 -6.41 -3.86 10.15
N VAL A 109 -7.51 -3.96 9.40
CA VAL A 109 -8.89 -4.02 9.93
C VAL A 109 -9.22 -5.39 10.55
N LYS A 110 -8.46 -6.43 10.23
CA LYS A 110 -8.71 -7.81 10.67
C LYS A 110 -8.00 -8.22 11.97
N ASP A 111 -7.18 -7.37 12.58
CA ASP A 111 -6.52 -7.69 13.86
C ASP A 111 -7.51 -7.60 15.04
N ASP A 112 -8.14 -8.73 15.38
CA ASP A 112 -9.16 -8.81 16.44
C ASP A 112 -8.57 -8.76 17.87
N LYS A 113 -7.27 -9.02 18.06
CA LYS A 113 -6.68 -9.11 19.41
C LYS A 113 -6.04 -7.82 19.90
N ARG A 114 -5.78 -6.85 19.03
CA ARG A 114 -5.26 -5.51 19.40
C ARG A 114 -6.35 -4.45 19.36
N LYS A 115 -7.28 -4.42 20.33
CA LYS A 115 -8.36 -3.39 20.41
C LYS A 115 -8.86 -3.00 19.00
N GLY A 116 -9.24 -4.01 18.20
CA GLY A 116 -9.51 -3.83 16.78
C GLY A 116 -10.53 -2.72 16.51
N LEU A 117 -10.60 -2.26 15.26
CA LEU A 117 -11.68 -1.36 14.83
C LEU A 117 -13.00 -1.94 15.32
N LYS A 118 -13.72 -1.18 16.15
CA LYS A 118 -15.02 -1.61 16.65
C LYS A 118 -15.90 -1.95 15.45
N GLU A 119 -16.73 -2.98 15.58
CA GLU A 119 -17.59 -3.46 14.49
C GLU A 119 -18.41 -2.34 13.85
N GLU A 120 -18.71 -1.29 14.60
CA GLU A 120 -19.43 -0.11 14.14
C GLU A 120 -18.73 0.74 13.06
N TYR A 121 -17.42 0.59 12.90
CA TYR A 121 -16.61 1.32 11.92
C TYR A 121 -16.38 0.53 10.62
N VAL A 122 -16.57 -0.79 10.67
CA VAL A 122 -16.26 -1.68 9.54
C VAL A 122 -17.12 -1.41 8.30
N PRO A 123 -18.45 -1.22 8.38
CA PRO A 123 -19.30 -1.21 7.18
C PRO A 123 -19.10 0.04 6.32
N PHE A 124 -18.50 1.09 6.87
CA PHE A 124 -18.22 2.33 6.14
C PHE A 124 -16.86 2.33 5.46
N LEU A 125 -15.92 1.46 5.85
CA LEU A 125 -14.57 1.45 5.28
C LEU A 125 -14.58 1.14 3.79
N LEU A 126 -15.33 0.14 3.35
CA LEU A 126 -15.42 -0.23 1.94
C LEU A 126 -15.96 0.92 1.07
N PRO A 127 -17.15 1.48 1.31
CA PRO A 127 -17.64 2.58 0.49
C PRO A 127 -16.73 3.82 0.55
N LEU A 128 -16.16 4.14 1.73
CA LEU A 128 -15.21 5.26 1.84
C LEU A 128 -13.93 5.02 1.05
N MET A 129 -13.38 3.81 1.05
CA MET A 129 -12.22 3.47 0.23
C MET A 129 -12.54 3.55 -1.26
N LEU A 130 -13.71 3.06 -1.70
CA LEU A 130 -14.12 3.13 -3.09
C LEU A 130 -14.22 4.59 -3.57
N VAL A 131 -14.80 5.48 -2.77
CA VAL A 131 -15.02 6.88 -3.16
C VAL A 131 -13.77 7.73 -2.97
N MET A 132 -13.14 7.66 -1.80
CA MET A 132 -12.10 8.60 -1.36
C MET A 132 -10.68 8.09 -1.57
N HIS A 133 -10.47 6.81 -1.87
CA HIS A 133 -9.17 6.30 -2.32
C HIS A 133 -9.22 5.98 -3.81
N TYR A 134 -9.96 4.95 -4.19
CA TYR A 134 -9.98 4.49 -5.58
C TYR A 134 -10.59 5.51 -6.55
N GLY A 135 -11.67 6.20 -6.14
CA GLY A 135 -12.27 7.28 -6.95
C GLY A 135 -11.32 8.45 -7.18
N TRP A 136 -10.54 8.85 -6.16
CA TRP A 136 -9.56 9.92 -6.30
C TRP A 136 -8.32 9.48 -7.08
N VAL A 137 -7.85 8.24 -6.89
CA VAL A 137 -6.80 7.64 -7.73
C VAL A 137 -7.24 7.63 -9.20
N TYR A 138 -8.48 7.23 -9.48
CA TYR A 138 -9.02 7.27 -10.83
C TYR A 138 -9.02 8.69 -11.40
N ALA A 139 -9.56 9.66 -10.67
CA ALA A 139 -9.60 11.05 -11.11
C ALA A 139 -8.19 11.67 -11.29
N MET A 140 -7.22 11.23 -10.48
CA MET A 140 -5.82 11.64 -10.55
C MET A 140 -5.11 11.13 -11.81
N PHE A 141 -5.40 9.93 -12.31
CA PHE A 141 -4.72 9.38 -13.48
C PHE A 141 -5.50 9.54 -14.80
N PHE A 142 -6.83 9.57 -14.71
CA PHE A 142 -7.73 9.55 -15.87
C PHE A 142 -8.51 10.86 -16.05
N GLY A 143 -8.25 11.87 -15.21
CA GLY A 143 -8.83 13.21 -15.40
C GLY A 143 -8.45 13.80 -16.77
N GLU A 144 -9.35 14.59 -17.35
CA GLU A 144 -9.16 15.15 -18.69
C GLU A 144 -8.08 16.24 -18.74
N THR A 145 -7.94 17.02 -17.67
CA THR A 145 -6.99 18.15 -17.58
C THR A 145 -5.86 17.85 -16.59
N MET A 146 -4.66 18.40 -16.87
CA MET A 146 -3.50 18.19 -16.00
C MET A 146 -3.67 18.89 -14.64
N GLU A 147 -4.35 20.02 -14.61
CA GLU A 147 -4.72 20.73 -13.39
C GLU A 147 -5.71 19.90 -12.56
N GLY A 148 -6.66 19.23 -13.21
CA GLY A 148 -7.58 18.31 -12.55
C GLY A 148 -6.82 17.14 -11.91
N ARG A 149 -5.91 16.52 -12.66
CA ARG A 149 -5.04 15.45 -12.14
C ARG A 149 -4.20 15.93 -10.96
N HIS A 150 -3.60 17.12 -11.06
CA HIS A 150 -2.84 17.74 -9.98
C HIS A 150 -3.70 17.94 -8.73
N TYR A 151 -4.91 18.50 -8.87
CA TYR A 151 -5.86 18.67 -7.77
C TYR A 151 -6.19 17.35 -7.08
N TRP A 152 -6.45 16.29 -7.84
CA TRP A 152 -6.72 14.97 -7.26
C TRP A 152 -5.49 14.35 -6.60
N THR A 153 -4.27 14.64 -7.06
CA THR A 153 -3.03 14.29 -6.34
C THR A 153 -2.96 14.96 -4.96
N TRP A 154 -3.42 16.21 -4.84
CA TRP A 154 -3.52 16.88 -3.54
C TRP A 154 -4.53 16.19 -2.61
N MET A 155 -5.73 15.91 -3.13
CA MET A 155 -6.79 15.27 -2.34
C MET A 155 -6.37 13.86 -1.88
N TRP A 156 -5.78 13.08 -2.77
CA TRP A 156 -5.32 11.72 -2.51
C TRP A 156 -4.27 11.63 -1.41
N GLN A 157 -3.32 12.56 -1.31
CA GLN A 157 -2.27 12.51 -0.28
C GLN A 157 -2.80 12.50 1.16
N ALA A 158 -3.97 13.12 1.38
CA ALA A 158 -4.64 13.14 2.67
C ALA A 158 -5.74 12.08 2.80
N ALA A 159 -5.90 11.17 1.84
CA ALA A 159 -6.97 10.16 1.82
C ALA A 159 -7.09 9.35 3.12
N PRO A 160 -6.00 8.85 3.76
CA PRO A 160 -6.13 8.12 5.02
C PRO A 160 -6.77 8.97 6.14
N LEU A 161 -6.44 10.26 6.20
CA LEU A 161 -7.03 11.19 7.17
C LEU A 161 -8.52 11.39 6.87
N TRP A 162 -8.86 11.67 5.61
CA TRP A 162 -10.25 11.90 5.22
C TRP A 162 -11.13 10.67 5.44
N ILE A 163 -10.64 9.47 5.07
CA ILE A 163 -11.34 8.21 5.32
C ILE A 163 -11.52 8.00 6.82
N GLY A 164 -10.48 8.22 7.63
CA GLY A 164 -10.56 8.07 9.08
C GLY A 164 -11.58 9.01 9.73
N VAL A 165 -11.56 10.29 9.37
CA VAL A 165 -12.50 11.30 9.87
C VAL A 165 -13.94 10.96 9.45
N MET A 166 -14.17 10.67 8.17
CA MET A 166 -15.50 10.34 7.67
C MET A 166 -16.04 9.06 8.29
N ASN A 167 -15.20 8.04 8.45
CA ASN A 167 -15.59 6.80 9.11
C ASN A 167 -16.02 7.05 10.56
N ALA A 168 -15.27 7.87 11.31
CA ALA A 168 -15.61 8.22 12.68
C ALA A 168 -16.90 9.02 12.80
N ILE A 169 -17.18 9.91 11.85
CA ILE A 169 -18.45 10.66 11.80
C ILE A 169 -19.61 9.71 11.51
N LEU A 170 -19.50 8.88 10.47
CA LEU A 170 -20.55 7.93 10.06
C LEU A 170 -20.87 6.93 11.17
N ALA A 171 -19.84 6.34 11.79
CA ALA A 171 -20.00 5.38 12.88
C ALA A 171 -20.71 5.97 14.12
N LYS A 172 -20.61 7.29 14.34
CA LYS A 172 -21.27 7.96 15.48
C LYS A 172 -22.65 8.52 15.15
N THR A 173 -22.95 8.75 13.89
CA THR A 173 -24.20 9.41 13.45
C THR A 173 -25.24 8.42 12.96
N ILE A 174 -24.82 7.28 12.41
CA ILE A 174 -25.73 6.25 11.89
C ILE A 174 -26.18 5.31 13.02
N PRO A 175 -27.49 5.02 13.15
CA PRO A 175 -27.99 4.13 14.20
C PRO A 175 -27.36 2.73 14.16
N THR A 176 -27.07 2.17 15.35
CA THR A 176 -26.40 0.87 15.52
C THR A 176 -27.15 -0.31 14.88
N GLY A 177 -28.47 -0.23 14.75
CA GLY A 177 -29.28 -1.24 14.03
C GLY A 177 -28.92 -1.33 12.55
N TRP A 178 -28.72 -0.17 11.89
CA TRP A 178 -28.28 -0.12 10.49
C TRP A 178 -26.87 -0.67 10.33
N VAL A 179 -25.96 -0.29 11.21
CA VAL A 179 -24.58 -0.77 11.23
C VAL A 179 -24.50 -2.30 11.26
N LYS A 180 -25.32 -2.96 12.09
CA LYS A 180 -25.35 -4.43 12.18
C LYS A 180 -25.82 -5.09 10.87
N GLU A 181 -26.87 -4.57 10.26
CA GLU A 181 -27.34 -5.07 8.95
C GLU A 181 -26.32 -4.81 7.84
N SER A 182 -25.76 -3.59 7.78
CA SER A 182 -24.74 -3.22 6.81
C SER A 182 -23.48 -4.08 6.94
N ASN A 183 -23.08 -4.49 8.14
CA ASN A 183 -21.93 -5.38 8.35
C ASN A 183 -22.08 -6.76 7.69
N LYS A 184 -23.30 -7.23 7.46
CA LYS A 184 -23.53 -8.48 6.71
C LYS A 184 -23.15 -8.34 5.23
N VAL A 185 -23.24 -7.12 4.69
CA VAL A 185 -23.01 -6.81 3.27
C VAL A 185 -21.63 -6.18 3.04
N PHE A 186 -21.25 -5.21 3.86
CA PHE A 186 -20.02 -4.41 3.74
C PHE A 186 -18.98 -4.74 4.82
N GLY A 187 -19.07 -5.93 5.43
CA GLY A 187 -18.15 -6.38 6.48
C GLY A 187 -16.73 -6.64 5.98
N LYS A 188 -15.85 -7.10 6.89
CA LYS A 188 -14.42 -7.37 6.62
C LYS A 188 -14.20 -8.29 5.41
N GLY A 189 -15.08 -9.28 5.20
CA GLY A 189 -15.02 -10.20 4.06
C GLY A 189 -15.25 -9.51 2.72
N ALA A 190 -16.31 -8.70 2.63
CA ALA A 190 -16.61 -7.93 1.42
C ALA A 190 -15.51 -6.91 1.12
N LEU A 191 -15.02 -6.19 2.14
CA LEU A 191 -13.89 -5.29 2.00
C LEU A 191 -12.70 -6.00 1.36
N SER A 192 -12.27 -7.14 1.93
CA SER A 192 -11.13 -7.90 1.41
C SER A 192 -11.34 -8.43 0.00
N LEU A 193 -12.54 -8.94 -0.32
CA LEU A 193 -12.84 -9.47 -1.64
C LEU A 193 -12.78 -8.38 -2.70
N VAL A 194 -13.36 -7.21 -2.41
CA VAL A 194 -13.39 -6.09 -3.36
C VAL A 194 -11.99 -5.52 -3.58
N VAL A 195 -11.22 -5.25 -2.51
CA VAL A 195 -9.87 -4.69 -2.68
C VAL A 195 -8.92 -5.71 -3.34
N ALA A 196 -9.08 -7.01 -3.08
CA ALA A 196 -8.35 -8.06 -3.80
C ALA A 196 -8.73 -8.13 -5.28
N GLY A 197 -10.03 -8.00 -5.61
CA GLY A 197 -10.50 -7.98 -6.98
C GLY A 197 -9.97 -6.78 -7.77
N ILE A 198 -9.93 -5.60 -7.14
CA ILE A 198 -9.36 -4.38 -7.73
C ILE A 198 -7.84 -4.53 -7.94
N SER A 199 -7.12 -5.02 -6.93
CA SER A 199 -5.68 -5.33 -6.99
C SER A 199 -5.35 -6.32 -8.12
N MET A 200 -6.06 -7.45 -8.17
CA MET A 200 -5.91 -8.45 -9.24
C MET A 200 -6.22 -7.87 -10.62
N GLY A 201 -7.29 -7.07 -10.74
CA GLY A 201 -7.66 -6.41 -11.99
C GLY A 201 -6.55 -5.49 -12.48
N MET A 202 -5.96 -4.70 -11.58
CA MET A 202 -4.84 -3.81 -11.91
C MET A 202 -3.56 -4.59 -12.29
N TRP A 203 -3.26 -5.68 -11.58
CA TRP A 203 -2.13 -6.57 -11.91
C TRP A 203 -2.21 -7.08 -13.35
N TRP A 204 -3.36 -7.61 -13.76
CA TRP A 204 -3.57 -8.06 -15.13
C TRP A 204 -3.62 -6.91 -16.13
N TYR A 205 -4.14 -5.74 -15.74
CA TYR A 205 -4.13 -4.57 -16.59
C TYR A 205 -2.69 -4.14 -16.92
N VAL A 206 -1.78 -4.09 -15.94
CA VAL A 206 -0.35 -3.84 -16.17
C VAL A 206 0.22 -4.88 -17.13
N ILE A 207 0.04 -6.18 -16.87
CA ILE A 207 0.59 -7.27 -17.71
C ILE A 207 0.09 -7.18 -19.15
N LEU A 208 -1.20 -6.90 -19.35
CA LEU A 208 -1.84 -6.99 -20.66
C LEU A 208 -1.76 -5.69 -21.47
N LYS A 209 -1.56 -4.54 -20.82
CA LYS A 209 -1.66 -3.22 -21.46
C LYS A 209 -0.42 -2.35 -21.32
N SER A 210 0.47 -2.61 -20.37
CA SER A 210 1.73 -1.86 -20.35
C SER A 210 2.62 -2.31 -21.51
N GLU A 211 3.31 -1.34 -22.12
CA GLU A 211 4.33 -1.60 -23.14
C GLU A 211 5.68 -1.99 -22.50
N PHE A 212 5.72 -2.03 -21.17
CA PHE A 212 6.90 -2.29 -20.36
C PHE A 212 6.85 -3.68 -19.75
N SER A 213 8.01 -4.29 -19.54
CA SER A 213 8.09 -5.51 -18.74
C SER A 213 7.80 -5.22 -17.26
N LEU A 214 7.33 -6.22 -16.51
CA LEU A 214 7.17 -6.10 -15.06
C LEU A 214 8.49 -5.72 -14.35
N TRP A 215 9.62 -6.14 -14.92
CA TRP A 215 10.93 -5.78 -14.39
C TRP A 215 11.20 -4.28 -14.52
N GLU A 216 10.93 -3.69 -15.69
CA GLU A 216 11.09 -2.25 -15.90
C GLU A 216 10.16 -1.43 -15.01
N VAL A 217 8.92 -1.90 -14.81
CA VAL A 217 7.94 -1.21 -13.96
C VAL A 217 8.36 -1.26 -12.49
N PHE A 218 8.78 -2.42 -11.99
CA PHE A 218 8.93 -2.65 -10.55
C PHE A 218 10.36 -2.64 -10.01
N VAL A 219 11.37 -2.82 -10.85
CA VAL A 219 12.76 -2.93 -10.40
C VAL A 219 13.56 -1.71 -10.82
N PRO A 220 14.14 -0.97 -9.86
CA PRO A 220 14.93 0.21 -10.20
C PRO A 220 16.20 -0.18 -10.98
N PRO A 221 16.58 0.59 -12.02
CA PRO A 221 17.86 0.40 -12.69
C PRO A 221 18.98 0.67 -11.66
N GLY A 222 19.90 -0.28 -11.51
CA GLY A 222 20.88 -0.30 -10.41
C GLY A 222 21.98 0.78 -10.43
N GLY A 223 21.76 1.97 -11.00
CA GLY A 223 22.77 3.03 -11.10
C GLY A 223 22.22 4.43 -11.37
N GLY A 224 23.06 5.45 -11.09
CA GLY A 224 22.98 6.83 -11.58
C GLY A 224 21.71 7.62 -11.21
N TRP A 225 21.76 8.42 -10.14
CA TRP A 225 20.80 9.50 -9.95
C TRP A 225 21.12 10.61 -10.92
N GLU A 226 20.44 10.60 -12.06
CA GLU A 226 20.43 11.79 -12.90
C GLU A 226 19.74 12.90 -12.10
N LYS A 227 20.32 14.11 -12.11
CA LYS A 227 19.71 15.32 -11.51
C LYS A 227 18.48 15.79 -12.31
N GLU A 228 17.93 14.94 -13.17
CA GLU A 228 16.73 15.20 -13.93
C GLU A 228 15.50 14.85 -13.09
N PHE A 229 14.57 15.78 -13.01
CA PHE A 229 13.33 15.67 -12.24
C PHE A 229 12.54 14.37 -12.51
N VAL A 230 12.38 14.00 -13.78
CA VAL A 230 11.59 12.82 -14.16
C VAL A 230 12.29 11.52 -13.74
N VAL A 231 13.57 11.37 -14.10
CA VAL A 231 14.35 10.15 -13.81
C VAL A 231 14.51 9.95 -12.30
N ASN A 232 14.80 11.03 -11.56
CA ASN A 232 14.98 10.96 -10.11
C ASN A 232 13.68 10.54 -9.39
N THR A 233 12.55 11.18 -9.71
CA THR A 233 11.25 10.84 -9.11
C THR A 233 10.81 9.43 -9.45
N ARG A 234 10.98 8.96 -10.70
CA ARG A 234 10.73 7.56 -11.08
C ARG A 234 11.51 6.59 -10.20
N GLY A 235 12.83 6.78 -10.08
CA GLY A 235 13.68 5.90 -9.28
C GLY A 235 13.22 5.83 -7.83
N ILE A 236 12.90 6.98 -7.23
CA ILE A 236 12.35 7.06 -5.87
C ILE A 236 11.09 6.21 -5.72
N LEU A 237 10.12 6.33 -6.64
CA LEU A 237 8.91 5.54 -6.58
C LEU A 237 9.23 4.03 -6.65
N GLN A 238 10.25 3.63 -7.43
CA GLN A 238 10.59 2.20 -7.62
C GLN A 238 11.18 1.62 -6.34
N TYR A 239 12.06 2.37 -5.68
CA TYR A 239 12.57 1.99 -4.36
C TYR A 239 11.50 2.02 -3.29
N ASP A 240 10.54 2.95 -3.34
CA ASP A 240 9.41 3.02 -2.41
C ASP A 240 8.50 1.79 -2.55
N LEU A 241 8.17 1.40 -3.80
CA LEU A 241 7.41 0.19 -4.10
C LEU A 241 8.14 -1.07 -3.61
N LEU A 242 9.43 -1.19 -3.91
CA LEU A 242 10.27 -2.31 -3.48
C LEU A 242 10.36 -2.40 -1.94
N CYS A 243 10.56 -1.27 -1.27
CA CYS A 243 10.65 -1.22 0.19
C CYS A 243 9.31 -1.59 0.84
N SER A 244 8.20 -1.04 0.31
CA SER A 244 6.86 -1.23 0.85
C SER A 244 6.38 -2.65 0.67
N PHE A 245 6.25 -3.12 -0.58
CA PHE A 245 5.73 -4.47 -0.85
C PHE A 245 6.74 -5.56 -0.49
N GLY A 246 8.03 -5.35 -0.78
CA GLY A 246 9.07 -6.30 -0.40
C GLY A 246 9.16 -6.46 1.12
N GLY A 247 9.08 -5.35 1.86
CA GLY A 247 9.09 -5.36 3.32
C GLY A 247 7.87 -6.09 3.90
N LEU A 248 6.68 -5.81 3.37
CA LEU A 248 5.44 -6.49 3.78
C LEU A 248 5.45 -7.99 3.48
N LEU A 249 6.02 -8.41 2.34
CA LEU A 249 6.16 -9.82 1.99
C LEU A 249 7.13 -10.55 2.93
N VAL A 250 8.32 -9.97 3.15
CA VAL A 250 9.32 -10.51 4.10
C VAL A 250 8.72 -10.62 5.50
N TRP A 251 8.00 -9.59 5.95
CA TRP A 251 7.31 -9.60 7.23
C TRP A 251 6.25 -10.70 7.30
N SER A 252 5.42 -10.84 6.26
CA SER A 252 4.40 -11.87 6.16
C SER A 252 4.98 -13.28 6.25
N PHE A 253 6.09 -13.55 5.55
CA PHE A 253 6.81 -14.82 5.67
C PHE A 253 7.33 -15.06 7.07
N GLY A 254 7.87 -14.03 7.72
CA GLY A 254 8.28 -14.09 9.14
C GLY A 254 7.13 -14.51 10.05
N LEU A 255 5.93 -13.93 9.88
CA LEU A 255 4.76 -14.31 10.67
C LEU A 255 4.32 -15.77 10.44
N MET A 256 4.49 -16.31 9.24
CA MET A 256 4.20 -17.71 8.96
C MET A 256 5.22 -18.65 9.62
N VAL A 257 6.50 -18.28 9.59
CA VAL A 257 7.57 -19.00 10.28
C VAL A 257 7.33 -18.97 11.80
N ASP A 258 6.87 -17.85 12.34
CA ASP A 258 6.50 -17.74 13.76
C ASP A 258 5.39 -18.73 14.15
N LEU A 259 4.37 -18.92 13.31
CA LEU A 259 3.31 -19.91 13.57
C LEU A 259 3.83 -21.34 13.58
N TRP A 260 4.76 -21.66 12.67
CA TRP A 260 5.41 -22.98 12.65
C TRP A 260 6.31 -23.17 13.87
N ALA A 261 7.11 -22.16 14.22
CA ALA A 261 7.98 -22.20 15.38
C ALA A 261 7.20 -22.31 16.70
N ALA A 262 6.00 -21.72 16.76
CA ALA A 262 5.08 -21.86 17.90
C ALA A 262 4.37 -23.23 17.95
N GLY A 263 4.53 -24.08 16.92
CA GLY A 263 3.85 -25.37 16.83
C GLY A 263 2.36 -25.28 16.44
N ALA A 264 1.89 -24.11 15.97
CA ALA A 264 0.51 -23.91 15.53
C ALA A 264 0.23 -24.56 14.15
N VAL A 265 1.29 -24.81 13.38
CA VAL A 265 1.27 -25.49 12.08
C VAL A 265 2.45 -26.45 11.98
N ASN A 266 2.31 -27.50 11.16
CA ASN A 266 3.42 -28.39 10.84
C ASN A 266 4.21 -27.86 9.61
N LEU A 267 5.31 -28.54 9.25
CA LEU A 267 6.17 -28.09 8.14
C LEU A 267 5.45 -28.16 6.77
N GLU A 268 4.62 -29.19 6.56
CA GLU A 268 3.85 -29.35 5.32
C GLU A 268 2.85 -28.21 5.14
N GLU A 269 2.14 -27.82 6.19
CA GLU A 269 1.21 -26.69 6.19
C GLU A 269 1.95 -25.36 5.93
N LEU A 270 3.16 -25.17 6.48
CA LEU A 270 3.99 -24.00 6.22
C LEU A 270 4.40 -23.91 4.75
N LEU A 271 4.94 -25.01 4.20
CA LEU A 271 5.35 -25.09 2.80
C LEU A 271 4.17 -24.92 1.85
N GLY A 272 3.03 -25.53 2.16
CA GLY A 272 1.77 -25.33 1.43
C GLY A 272 1.29 -23.88 1.51
N GLY A 273 1.46 -23.22 2.65
CA GLY A 273 1.24 -21.78 2.80
C GLY A 273 2.09 -20.96 1.82
N PHE A 274 3.40 -21.17 1.80
CA PHE A 274 4.30 -20.45 0.88
C PHE A 274 3.95 -20.70 -0.60
N ALA A 275 3.58 -21.93 -0.96
CA ALA A 275 3.15 -22.25 -2.32
C ALA A 275 1.86 -21.47 -2.70
N VAL A 276 0.87 -21.42 -1.81
CA VAL A 276 -0.36 -20.64 -2.04
C VAL A 276 -0.06 -19.16 -2.20
N LEU A 277 0.86 -18.59 -1.42
CA LEU A 277 1.25 -17.19 -1.56
C LEU A 277 1.97 -16.89 -2.88
N ALA A 278 2.88 -17.78 -3.30
CA ALA A 278 3.55 -17.64 -4.58
C ALA A 278 2.54 -17.68 -5.74
N ILE A 279 1.59 -18.62 -5.71
CA ILE A 279 0.53 -18.72 -6.72
C ILE A 279 -0.36 -17.47 -6.69
N ALA A 280 -0.76 -17.00 -5.50
CA ALA A 280 -1.56 -15.79 -5.34
C ALA A 280 -0.83 -14.55 -5.88
N GLY A 281 0.49 -14.45 -5.68
CA GLY A 281 1.31 -13.37 -6.21
C GLY A 281 1.42 -13.39 -7.73
N VAL A 282 1.61 -14.57 -8.33
CA VAL A 282 1.65 -14.70 -9.80
C VAL A 282 0.31 -14.38 -10.43
N LEU A 283 -0.79 -14.89 -9.86
CA LEU A 283 -2.13 -14.75 -10.45
C LEU A 283 -2.82 -13.42 -10.11
N GLY A 284 -2.51 -12.82 -8.98
CA GLY A 284 -3.21 -11.65 -8.45
C GLY A 284 -2.31 -10.45 -8.10
N GLY A 285 -1.00 -10.59 -8.21
CA GLY A 285 -0.05 -9.55 -7.83
C GLY A 285 0.25 -9.52 -6.32
N PRO A 286 1.20 -8.67 -5.90
CA PRO A 286 1.66 -8.58 -4.52
C PRO A 286 0.57 -8.25 -3.50
N GLY A 287 -0.38 -7.36 -3.78
CA GLY A 287 -1.49 -7.05 -2.89
C GLY A 287 -2.38 -8.26 -2.57
N VAL A 288 -2.73 -9.08 -3.57
CA VAL A 288 -3.48 -10.33 -3.36
C VAL A 288 -2.66 -11.34 -2.57
N ALA A 289 -1.34 -11.45 -2.82
CA ALA A 289 -0.46 -12.32 -2.05
C ALA A 289 -0.44 -11.94 -0.56
N LEU A 290 -0.31 -10.64 -0.25
CA LEU A 290 -0.31 -10.13 1.12
C LEU A 290 -1.62 -10.45 1.85
N LEU A 291 -2.78 -10.18 1.22
CA LEU A 291 -4.08 -10.51 1.80
C LEU A 291 -4.25 -12.01 2.06
N ASN A 292 -3.75 -12.84 1.14
CA ASN A 292 -3.74 -14.29 1.32
C ASN A 292 -2.83 -14.71 2.47
N ALA A 293 -1.67 -14.08 2.63
CA ALA A 293 -0.75 -14.35 3.74
C ALA A 293 -1.40 -14.04 5.07
N TRP A 294 -2.05 -12.88 5.17
CA TRP A 294 -2.79 -12.47 6.35
C TRP A 294 -3.95 -13.41 6.65
N TRP A 295 -4.75 -13.78 5.64
CA TRP A 295 -5.86 -14.70 5.84
C TRP A 295 -5.38 -16.10 6.26
N TRP A 296 -4.33 -16.61 5.62
CA TRP A 296 -3.72 -17.87 6.00
C TRP A 296 -3.27 -17.83 7.46
N ARG A 297 -2.62 -16.75 7.90
CA ARG A 297 -2.20 -16.56 9.29
C ARG A 297 -3.40 -16.56 10.26
N GLU A 298 -4.41 -15.73 10.01
CA GLU A 298 -5.55 -15.58 10.92
C GLU A 298 -6.34 -16.89 11.09
N LYS A 299 -6.58 -17.63 10.01
CA LYS A 299 -7.25 -18.95 10.09
C LYS A 299 -6.50 -19.93 10.99
N ARG A 300 -5.17 -19.89 10.98
CA ARG A 300 -4.30 -20.82 11.73
C ARG A 300 -4.25 -20.41 13.20
N LEU A 301 -4.19 -19.11 13.48
CA LEU A 301 -4.31 -18.57 14.84
C LEU A 301 -5.65 -18.91 15.48
N GLN A 302 -6.76 -18.74 14.76
CA GLN A 302 -8.09 -19.11 15.24
C GLN A 302 -8.19 -20.61 15.55
N ARG A 303 -7.67 -21.45 14.66
CA ARG A 303 -7.60 -22.91 14.87
C ARG A 303 -6.79 -23.27 16.11
N ALA A 304 -5.61 -22.66 16.29
CA ALA A 304 -4.76 -22.90 17.45
C ALA A 304 -5.43 -22.48 18.76
N ALA A 305 -6.06 -21.30 18.79
CA ALA A 305 -6.78 -20.81 19.96
C ALA A 305 -7.95 -21.73 20.36
N ALA A 306 -8.74 -22.18 19.38
CA ALA A 306 -9.84 -23.11 19.64
C ALA A 306 -9.39 -24.48 20.18
N VAL A 307 -8.16 -24.91 19.87
CA VAL A 307 -7.57 -26.13 20.42
C VAL A 307 -7.09 -25.91 21.86
N GLU A 308 -6.56 -24.74 22.20
CA GLU A 308 -6.17 -24.39 23.57
C GLU A 308 -7.40 -24.25 24.49
N GLU A 309 -8.48 -23.62 24.04
CA GLU A 309 -9.73 -23.50 24.81
C GLU A 309 -10.34 -24.86 25.17
N LYS A 310 -10.22 -25.86 24.29
CA LYS A 310 -10.71 -27.22 24.56
C LYS A 310 -9.85 -28.01 25.57
N LYS A 311 -8.64 -27.55 25.87
CA LYS A 311 -7.72 -28.21 26.82
C LYS A 311 -7.85 -27.69 28.24
N ASN A 312 -8.46 -26.51 28.42
CA ASN A 312 -8.72 -25.88 29.71
C ASN A 312 -10.15 -26.15 30.18
#